data_AF-A0A6C0DF27-F1
#
_entry.id   AF-A0A6C0DF27-F1
#
_cell.length_a   1.000
_cell.length_b   1.000
_cell.length_c   1.000
_cell.angle_alpha   90.00
_cell.angle_beta   90.00
_cell.angle_gamma   90.00
#
_symmetry.space_group_name_H-M   'P 1'
#
loop_
_entity.id
_entity.type
_entity.pdbx_description
1 polymer ?
#
loop_
_entity_poly.entity_id
_entity_poly.type
_entity_poly.pdbx_seq_one_letter_code
_entity_poly.pdbx_strand_id
1 'polypeptide(L)'
;MDQETAQEVGQSLSRSLDQENLKKCAKTCWTVVQDRCERIAELFRQHPTEQGMTYGQHFLRASAMACQMAKGSTVLFIHAVFPFWFQRTGSDTVDQLHTEIHAEKEKTE
;
A
#
# COMPACT_ATOMS: atom_id res chain seq x y z
N MET A 1 29.33 -6.98 57.48
CA MET A 1 28.64 -6.92 56.17
C MET A 1 27.35 -6.20 56.45
N ASP A 2 27.34 -4.90 56.15
CA ASP A 2 26.40 -3.95 56.75
C ASP A 2 25.07 -3.96 56.00
N GLN A 3 23.95 -3.89 56.72
CA GLN A 3 22.60 -3.98 56.13
C GLN A 3 22.36 -2.91 55.04
N GLU A 4 23.02 -1.75 55.16
CA GLU A 4 22.96 -0.65 54.20
C GLU A 4 23.49 -1.06 52.82
N THR A 5 24.63 -1.76 52.77
CA THR A 5 25.21 -2.25 51.52
C THR A 5 24.34 -3.28 50.81
N ALA A 6 23.62 -4.13 51.56
CA ALA A 6 22.69 -5.10 50.98
C ALA A 6 21.46 -4.40 50.36
N GLN A 7 21.01 -3.30 50.94
CA GLN A 7 19.86 -2.53 50.45
C GLN A 7 20.21 -1.70 49.21
N GLU A 8 21.40 -1.09 49.16
CA GLU A 8 21.89 -0.37 47.98
C GLU A 8 22.11 -1.29 46.78
N VAL A 9 22.72 -2.46 47.00
CA VAL A 9 22.91 -3.47 45.95
C VAL A 9 21.55 -3.96 45.44
N GLY A 10 20.57 -4.19 46.31
CA GLY A 10 19.21 -4.55 45.92
C GLY A 10 18.49 -3.47 45.09
N GLN A 11 18.66 -2.19 45.43
CA GLN A 11 18.08 -1.07 44.67
C GLN A 11 18.79 -0.82 43.32
N SER A 12 20.09 -1.05 43.25
CA SER A 12 20.87 -0.94 42.01
C SER A 12 20.57 -2.08 41.04
N LEU A 13 20.45 -3.32 41.55
CA LEU A 13 20.02 -4.47 40.77
C LEU A 13 18.59 -4.31 40.25
N SER A 14 17.64 -3.85 41.07
CA SER A 14 16.27 -3.63 40.60
C SER A 14 16.18 -2.54 39.53
N ARG A 15 16.89 -1.42 39.68
CA ARG A 15 16.95 -0.36 38.65
C ARG A 15 17.64 -0.80 37.35
N SER A 16 18.70 -1.59 37.43
CA SER A 16 19.43 -2.08 36.25
C SER A 16 18.63 -3.14 35.49
N LEU A 17 17.99 -4.07 36.19
CA LEU A 17 17.05 -5.04 35.61
C LEU A 17 15.88 -4.34 34.92
N ASP A 18 15.31 -3.30 35.53
CA ASP A 18 14.18 -2.58 34.95
C ASP A 18 14.60 -1.75 33.71
N GLN A 19 15.74 -1.03 33.78
CA GLN A 19 16.28 -0.25 32.66
C GLN A 19 16.74 -1.11 31.48
N GLU A 20 17.38 -2.25 31.72
CA GLU A 20 17.85 -3.13 30.66
C GLU A 20 16.67 -3.82 29.95
N ASN A 21 15.69 -4.30 30.72
CA ASN A 21 14.48 -4.91 30.17
C ASN A 21 13.62 -3.89 29.43
N LEU A 22 13.45 -2.67 29.94
CA LEU A 22 12.76 -1.58 29.24
C LEU A 22 13.43 -1.25 27.90
N LYS A 23 14.76 -1.15 27.87
CA LYS A 23 15.51 -0.90 26.62
C LYS A 23 15.37 -2.06 25.64
N LYS A 24 15.40 -3.31 26.12
CA LYS A 24 15.15 -4.50 25.30
C LYS A 24 13.74 -4.50 24.72
N CYS A 25 12.71 -4.26 25.53
CA CYS A 25 11.33 -4.16 25.08
C CYS A 25 11.14 -3.03 24.08
N ALA A 26 11.71 -1.85 24.32
CA ALA A 26 11.66 -0.71 23.41
C ALA A 26 12.35 -1.04 22.08
N LYS A 27 13.52 -1.69 22.11
CA LYS A 27 14.25 -2.10 20.91
C LYS A 27 13.48 -3.13 20.11
N THR A 28 12.94 -4.16 20.76
CA THR A 28 12.13 -5.20 20.10
C THR A 28 10.86 -4.60 19.49
N CYS A 29 10.17 -3.73 20.24
CA CYS A 29 8.99 -3.03 19.75
C CYS A 29 9.33 -2.16 18.53
N TRP A 30 10.43 -1.41 18.60
CA TRP A 30 10.92 -0.60 17.47
C TRP A 30 11.24 -1.45 16.24
N THR A 31 11.95 -2.56 16.41
CA THR A 31 12.29 -3.45 15.29
C THR A 31 11.05 -4.05 14.62
N VAL A 32 10.03 -4.40 15.41
CA VAL A 32 8.76 -4.93 14.88
C VAL A 32 8.01 -3.85 14.10
N VAL A 33 7.93 -2.63 14.64
CA VAL A 33 7.27 -1.50 13.94
C VAL A 33 8.02 -1.17 12.65
N GLN A 34 9.35 -1.09 12.69
CA GLN A 34 10.18 -0.77 11.53
C GLN A 34 10.00 -1.82 10.42
N ASP A 35 10.11 -3.10 10.77
CA ASP A 35 9.89 -4.21 9.84
C ASP A 35 8.51 -4.18 9.18
N ARG A 36 7.46 -3.85 9.94
CA ARG A 36 6.10 -3.73 9.41
C ARG A 36 5.98 -2.58 8.42
N CYS A 37 6.57 -1.42 8.73
CA CYS A 37 6.58 -0.26 7.84
C CYS A 37 7.33 -0.56 6.52
N GLU A 38 8.48 -1.22 6.60
CA GLU A 38 9.26 -1.61 5.42
C GLU A 38 8.47 -2.55 4.50
N ARG A 39 7.80 -3.57 5.05
CA ARG A 39 6.93 -4.47 4.27
C ARG A 39 5.78 -3.73 3.60
N ILE A 40 5.13 -2.80 4.31
CA ILE A 40 4.03 -2.02 3.74
C ILE A 40 4.54 -1.17 2.58
N ALA A 41 5.65 -0.47 2.75
CA ALA A 41 6.26 0.34 1.70
C ALA A 41 6.61 -0.50 0.46
N GLU A 42 7.11 -1.71 0.69
CA GLU A 42 7.43 -2.66 -0.37
C GLU A 42 6.19 -3.09 -1.15
N LEU A 43 5.04 -3.37 -0.51
CA LEU A 43 3.79 -3.70 -1.21
C LEU A 43 3.35 -2.61 -2.20
N PHE A 44 3.54 -1.33 -1.84
CA PHE A 44 3.20 -0.20 -2.73
C PHE A 44 4.22 0.00 -3.86
N ARG A 45 5.44 -0.52 -3.73
CA ARG A 45 6.50 -0.41 -4.73
C ARG A 45 6.60 -1.62 -5.65
N GLN A 46 6.35 -2.83 -5.16
CA GLN A 46 6.51 -4.07 -5.94
C GLN A 46 5.70 -4.03 -7.23
N HIS A 47 4.39 -3.84 -7.11
CA HIS A 47 3.49 -3.89 -8.25
C HIS A 47 3.77 -2.81 -9.32
N PRO A 48 3.98 -1.52 -8.99
CA PRO A 48 4.41 -0.52 -9.97
C PRO A 48 5.79 -0.81 -10.57
N THR A 49 6.75 -1.30 -9.76
CA THR A 49 8.13 -1.56 -10.21
C THR A 49 8.20 -2.73 -11.18
N GLU A 50 7.39 -3.78 -10.98
CA GLU A 50 7.24 -4.90 -11.94
C GLU A 50 6.79 -4.43 -13.33
N GLN A 51 6.05 -3.32 -13.39
CA GLN A 51 5.57 -2.69 -14.61
C GLN A 51 6.48 -1.55 -15.10
N GLY A 52 7.65 -1.35 -14.49
CA GLY A 52 8.57 -0.27 -14.84
C GLY A 52 8.06 1.15 -14.52
N MET A 53 7.05 1.29 -13.66
CA MET A 53 6.41 2.56 -13.32
C MET A 53 6.75 3.03 -11.90
N THR A 54 6.80 4.34 -11.70
CA THR A 54 6.77 4.93 -10.35
C THR A 54 5.37 4.79 -9.74
N TYR A 55 5.26 4.78 -8.41
CA TYR A 55 3.96 4.74 -7.71
C TYR A 55 3.01 5.85 -8.18
N GLY A 56 3.53 7.07 -8.40
CA GLY A 56 2.73 8.19 -8.89
C GLY A 56 2.19 7.97 -10.31
N GLN A 57 3.00 7.42 -11.22
CA GLN A 57 2.55 7.07 -12.57
C GLN A 57 1.46 5.98 -12.53
N HIS A 58 1.67 4.95 -11.71
CA HIS A 58 0.70 3.88 -11.53
C HIS A 58 -0.62 4.40 -10.94
N PHE A 59 -0.55 5.22 -9.89
CA PHE A 59 -1.73 5.84 -9.27
C PHE A 59 -2.51 6.72 -10.26
N LEU A 60 -1.82 7.57 -11.03
CA LEU A 60 -2.47 8.43 -12.03
C LEU A 60 -3.14 7.62 -13.12
N ARG A 61 -2.45 6.60 -13.65
CA ARG A 61 -3.01 5.73 -14.69
C ARG A 61 -4.21 4.93 -14.19
N ALA A 62 -4.09 4.30 -13.02
CA ALA A 62 -5.20 3.59 -12.39
C ALA A 62 -6.40 4.51 -12.12
N SER A 63 -6.15 5.74 -11.65
CA SER A 63 -7.20 6.74 -11.43
C SER A 63 -7.88 7.19 -12.72
N ALA A 64 -7.10 7.39 -13.80
CA ALA A 64 -7.63 7.75 -15.11
C ALA A 64 -8.52 6.62 -15.67
N MET A 65 -8.07 5.37 -15.57
CA MET A 65 -8.85 4.21 -15.98
C MET A 65 -10.14 4.07 -15.16
N ALA A 66 -10.06 4.24 -13.84
CA ALA A 66 -11.24 4.21 -12.97
C ALA A 66 -12.27 5.27 -13.36
N CYS A 67 -11.83 6.48 -13.72
CA CYS A 67 -12.71 7.54 -14.22
C CYS A 67 -13.37 7.16 -15.56
N GLN A 68 -12.61 6.61 -16.50
CA GLN A 68 -13.16 6.10 -17.77
C GLN A 68 -14.18 4.98 -17.54
N MET A 69 -13.91 4.03 -16.64
CA MET A 69 -14.84 2.97 -16.27
C MET A 69 -16.12 3.54 -15.65
N ALA A 70 -16.02 4.52 -14.75
CA ALA A 70 -17.18 5.17 -14.14
C ALA A 70 -18.06 5.88 -15.18
N LYS A 71 -17.43 6.58 -16.14
CA LYS A 71 -18.12 7.20 -17.27
C LYS A 71 -18.81 6.15 -18.15
N GLY A 72 -18.09 5.10 -18.56
CA GLY A 72 -18.63 4.01 -19.37
C GLY A 72 -19.81 3.30 -18.69
N SER A 73 -19.69 3.04 -17.38
CA SER A 73 -20.78 2.50 -16.55
C SER A 73 -22.01 3.40 -16.53
N THR A 74 -21.81 4.71 -16.32
CA THR A 74 -22.90 5.70 -16.34
C THR A 74 -23.61 5.72 -17.70
N VAL A 75 -22.83 5.69 -18.79
CA VAL A 75 -23.34 5.63 -20.16
C VAL A 75 -24.15 4.36 -20.41
N LEU A 76 -23.65 3.20 -19.97
CA LEU A 76 -24.36 1.92 -20.10
C LEU A 76 -25.66 1.90 -19.30
N PHE A 77 -25.69 2.50 -18.10
CA PHE A 77 -26.94 2.65 -17.34
C PHE A 77 -27.96 3.51 -18.09
N ILE A 78 -27.53 4.65 -18.66
CA ILE A 78 -28.44 5.49 -19.45
C ILE A 78 -28.92 4.73 -20.69
N HIS A 79 -28.03 4.00 -21.37
CA HIS A 79 -28.38 3.18 -22.53
C HIS A 79 -29.38 2.07 -22.17
N ALA A 80 -29.27 1.44 -21.01
CA ALA A 80 -30.21 0.42 -20.56
C ALA A 80 -31.64 0.96 -20.41
N VAL A 81 -31.79 2.24 -20.05
CA VAL A 81 -33.10 2.92 -19.99
C VAL A 81 -33.51 3.47 -21.38
N PHE A 82 -32.55 4.04 -22.11
CA PHE A 82 -32.74 4.70 -23.40
C PHE A 82 -31.80 4.08 -24.44
N PRO A 83 -32.18 2.96 -25.08
CA PRO A 83 -31.28 2.18 -25.95
C PRO A 83 -30.83 2.94 -27.20
N PHE A 84 -31.44 4.07 -27.54
CA PHE A 84 -31.09 4.86 -28.71
C PHE A 84 -30.00 5.93 -28.47
N TRP A 85 -29.70 6.32 -27.22
CA TRP A 85 -28.84 7.48 -26.95
C TRP A 85 -27.33 7.16 -27.07
N PHE A 86 -26.91 6.02 -26.53
CA PHE A 86 -25.49 5.64 -26.46
C PHE A 86 -25.22 4.23 -26.99
N GLN A 87 -25.62 3.99 -28.24
CA GLN A 87 -25.61 2.65 -28.85
C GLN A 87 -24.24 1.98 -28.87
N ARG A 88 -23.16 2.75 -29.01
CA ARG A 88 -21.78 2.22 -29.08
C ARG A 88 -20.86 2.74 -27.99
N THR A 89 -21.20 3.83 -27.34
CA THR A 89 -20.31 4.52 -26.40
C THR A 89 -19.88 3.64 -25.22
N GLY A 90 -20.76 2.75 -24.74
CA GLY A 90 -20.43 1.79 -23.69
C GLY A 90 -19.38 0.77 -24.14
N SER A 91 -19.63 0.09 -25.26
CA SER A 91 -18.70 -0.90 -25.85
C SER A 91 -17.38 -0.26 -26.27
N ASP A 92 -17.42 0.91 -26.92
CA ASP A 92 -16.21 1.62 -27.36
C ASP A 92 -15.33 2.00 -26.16
N THR A 93 -15.92 2.37 -25.01
CA THR A 93 -15.17 2.66 -23.78
C THR A 93 -14.48 1.41 -23.23
N VAL A 94 -15.15 0.25 -23.28
CA VAL A 94 -14.56 -1.03 -22.84
C VAL A 94 -13.43 -1.45 -23.77
N ASP A 95 -13.60 -1.32 -25.09
CA ASP A 95 -12.58 -1.66 -26.08
C ASP A 95 -11.34 -0.76 -25.95
N GLN A 96 -11.55 0.53 -25.69
CA GLN A 96 -10.47 1.47 -25.41
C GLN A 96 -9.69 1.06 -24.16
N LEU A 97 -10.39 0.80 -23.04
CA LEU A 97 -9.76 0.36 -21.79
C LEU A 97 -9.01 -0.97 -21.96
N HIS A 98 -9.60 -1.92 -22.67
CA HIS A 98 -8.97 -3.19 -22.99
C HIS A 98 -7.66 -2.98 -23.77
N THR A 99 -7.70 -2.12 -24.79
CA THR A 99 -6.50 -1.76 -25.56
C THR A 99 -5.44 -1.09 -24.68
N GLU A 100 -5.81 -0.13 -23.83
CA GLU A 100 -4.88 0.58 -22.93
C GLU A 100 -4.20 -0.35 -21.89
N ILE A 101 -4.89 -1.39 -21.45
CA ILE A 101 -4.34 -2.41 -20.54
C ILE A 101 -3.34 -3.31 -21.27
N HIS A 102 -3.63 -3.69 -22.50
CA HIS A 102 -2.85 -4.66 -23.25
C HIS A 102 -1.73 -4.06 -24.10
N ALA A 103 -1.82 -2.78 -24.49
CA ALA A 103 -0.81 -2.08 -25.30
C ALA A 103 0.57 -1.97 -24.63
N GLU A 104 0.67 -2.17 -23.31
CA GLU A 104 1.96 -2.24 -22.62
C GLU A 104 2.65 -3.60 -22.75
N LYS A 105 1.90 -4.69 -22.98
CA LYS A 105 2.49 -6.02 -23.16
C LYS A 105 3.24 -6.14 -24.48
N GLU A 106 2.88 -5.33 -25.48
CA GLU A 106 3.41 -5.42 -26.85
C GLU A 106 4.70 -4.60 -27.06
N LYS A 107 5.06 -3.69 -26.15
CA LYS A 107 6.29 -2.87 -26.24
C LYS A 107 7.53 -3.49 -25.58
N THR A 108 7.41 -4.69 -25.03
CA THR A 108 8.51 -5.39 -24.34
C THR A 108 9.00 -6.62 -25.12
N GLU A 109 8.56 -6.82 -26.36
CA GLU A 109 9.10 -7.83 -27.29
C GLU A 109 9.95 -7.20 -28.41
#